data_AF-A1AKN4-F1
#
_entry.id   AF-A1AKN4-F1
#
_cell.length_a   1.000
_cell.length_b   1.000
_cell.length_c   1.000
_cell.angle_alpha   90.00
_cell.angle_beta   90.00
_cell.angle_gamma   90.00
#
_symmetry.space_group_name_H-M   'P 1'
#
loop_
_entity.id
_entity.type
_entity.pdbx_description
1 polymer ?
#
loop_
_entity_poly.entity_id
_entity_poly.type
_entity_poly.pdbx_seq_one_letter_code
_entity_poly.pdbx_strand_id
1 'polypeptide(L)'
;MDFFKAMQWVQENEPTINSKIRQYRKFTPYEMCDFLQEAYEAALVAVLRSQEKNIPFEAAFWTTFRNKISVLTPDPNFTHGSNSIPSHICCGDIDSIEQTSHRCDEGADIEAIFEAISHHLTKRERETLSFSLGVAEQGKLTTHEIADLYGCSDFNVRDTLKRAFRRIKQLADNGTIVVDRMRLVTQQHQEIMSGCEAIHDFKQLGYSARSPPS
;
A
#
# COMPACT_ATOMS: atom_id res chain seq x y z
N MET A 1 37.00 12.67 0.59
CA MET A 1 36.56 11.40 -0.03
C MET A 1 35.45 11.73 -1.01
N ASP A 2 35.44 11.12 -2.20
CA ASP A 2 34.35 11.23 -3.19
C ASP A 2 33.58 9.89 -3.27
N PHE A 3 32.40 9.87 -3.90
CA PHE A 3 31.54 8.68 -3.94
C PHE A 3 32.18 7.49 -4.69
N PHE A 4 32.88 7.75 -5.80
CA PHE A 4 33.54 6.70 -6.57
C PHE A 4 34.68 6.05 -5.78
N LYS A 5 35.53 6.85 -5.12
CA LYS A 5 36.57 6.35 -4.22
C LYS A 5 36.00 5.63 -3.01
N ALA A 6 34.83 6.03 -2.52
CA ALA A 6 34.17 5.33 -1.42
C ALA A 6 33.71 3.93 -1.83
N MET A 7 33.13 3.77 -3.02
CA MET A 7 32.77 2.45 -3.55
C MET A 7 34.01 1.58 -3.81
N GLN A 8 35.05 2.16 -4.40
CA GLN A 8 36.32 1.46 -4.62
C GLN A 8 36.96 1.04 -3.30
N TRP A 9 36.91 1.89 -2.27
CA TRP A 9 37.43 1.55 -0.94
C TRP A 9 36.68 0.35 -0.34
N VAL A 10 35.36 0.23 -0.53
CA VAL A 10 34.59 -0.94 -0.09
C VAL A 10 35.07 -2.22 -0.78
N GLN A 11 35.33 -2.16 -2.09
CA GLN A 11 35.87 -3.30 -2.84
C GLN A 11 37.25 -3.73 -2.32
N GLU A 12 38.14 -2.76 -2.10
CA GLU A 12 39.48 -3.01 -1.57
C GLU A 12 39.48 -3.56 -0.13
N ASN A 13 38.47 -3.16 0.67
CA ASN A 13 38.33 -3.56 2.07
C ASN A 13 37.31 -4.69 2.29
N GLU A 14 36.81 -5.30 1.21
CA GLU A 14 35.81 -6.36 1.26
C GLU A 14 36.22 -7.52 2.19
N PRO A 15 37.47 -8.02 2.22
CA PRO A 15 37.85 -9.10 3.13
C PRO A 15 37.68 -8.73 4.62
N THR A 16 37.98 -7.48 4.98
CA THR A 16 37.85 -6.96 6.34
C THR A 16 36.38 -6.81 6.72
N ILE A 17 35.57 -6.28 5.79
CA ILE A 17 34.11 -6.14 5.95
C ILE A 17 33.47 -7.53 6.10
N ASN A 18 33.83 -8.49 5.26
CA ASN A 18 33.36 -9.86 5.32
C ASN A 18 33.71 -10.54 6.65
N SER A 19 34.92 -10.33 7.17
CA SER A 19 35.33 -10.84 8.48
C SER A 19 34.42 -10.32 9.61
N LYS A 20 34.03 -9.04 9.55
CA LYS A 20 33.09 -8.44 10.50
C LYS A 20 31.67 -9.00 10.36
N ILE A 21 31.18 -9.12 9.13
CA ILE A 21 29.82 -9.65 8.84
C ILE A 21 29.66 -11.08 9.36
N ARG A 22 30.69 -11.93 9.29
CA ARG A 22 30.63 -13.33 9.76
C ARG A 22 30.16 -13.46 11.22
N GLN A 23 30.40 -12.45 12.05
CA GLN A 23 29.97 -12.44 13.45
C GLN A 23 28.43 -12.33 13.59
N TYR A 24 27.79 -11.67 12.64
CA TYR A 24 26.35 -11.36 12.60
C TYR A 24 25.54 -12.42 11.84
N ARG A 25 26.16 -13.13 10.89
CA ARG A 25 25.51 -14.16 10.05
C ARG A 25 24.74 -15.23 10.83
N LYS A 26 25.18 -15.57 12.04
CA LYS A 26 24.50 -16.59 12.87
C LYS A 26 23.14 -16.15 13.41
N PHE A 27 22.81 -14.86 13.34
CA PHE A 27 21.62 -14.27 13.94
C PHE A 27 20.59 -13.78 12.92
N THR A 28 20.79 -14.10 11.63
CA THR A 28 20.01 -13.51 10.54
C THR A 28 19.90 -14.48 9.36
N PRO A 29 18.78 -14.47 8.61
CA PRO A 29 18.63 -15.25 7.40
C PRO A 29 19.37 -14.66 6.19
N TYR A 30 19.88 -13.43 6.28
CA TYR A 30 20.54 -12.74 5.15
C TYR A 30 21.88 -13.36 4.76
N GLU A 31 22.18 -13.28 3.46
CA GLU A 31 23.42 -13.76 2.88
C GLU A 31 24.53 -12.71 2.89
N MET A 32 25.77 -13.13 2.64
CA MET A 32 26.93 -12.23 2.58
C MET A 32 26.74 -11.11 1.56
N CYS A 33 26.08 -11.40 0.43
CA CYS A 33 25.80 -10.42 -0.62
C CYS A 33 24.89 -9.28 -0.12
N ASP A 34 23.89 -9.60 0.71
CA ASP A 34 22.97 -8.59 1.27
C ASP A 34 23.73 -7.62 2.18
N PHE A 35 24.61 -8.14 3.04
CA PHE A 35 25.45 -7.31 3.89
C PHE A 35 26.46 -6.47 3.11
N LEU A 36 26.94 -6.96 1.96
CA LEU A 36 27.85 -6.20 1.12
C LEU A 36 27.13 -5.04 0.42
N GLN A 37 25.88 -5.23 -0.01
CA GLN A 37 25.04 -4.13 -0.52
C GLN A 37 24.87 -3.03 0.54
N GLU A 38 24.62 -3.42 1.78
CA GLU A 38 24.54 -2.49 2.92
C GLU A 38 25.86 -1.77 3.20
N ALA A 39 27.00 -2.44 2.95
CA ALA A 39 28.31 -1.79 3.05
C ALA A 39 28.48 -0.71 1.98
N TYR A 40 28.06 -0.95 0.74
CA TYR A 40 28.09 0.07 -0.31
C TYR A 40 27.19 1.26 0.03
N GLU A 41 25.97 1.01 0.50
CA GLU A 41 25.08 2.09 0.93
C GLU A 41 25.68 2.87 2.10
N ALA A 42 26.23 2.18 3.11
CA ALA A 42 26.90 2.80 4.24
C ALA A 42 28.09 3.67 3.81
N ALA A 43 28.84 3.28 2.76
CA ALA A 43 29.92 4.07 2.20
C ALA A 43 29.42 5.36 1.55
N LEU A 44 28.32 5.32 0.79
CA LEU A 44 27.72 6.54 0.21
C LEU A 44 27.27 7.51 1.31
N VAL A 45 26.61 7.00 2.36
CA VAL A 45 26.19 7.81 3.50
C VAL A 45 27.39 8.34 4.30
N ALA A 46 28.47 7.55 4.41
CA ALA A 46 29.68 7.95 5.10
C ALA A 46 30.43 9.09 4.40
N VAL A 47 30.38 9.18 3.06
CA VAL A 47 30.92 10.34 2.33
C VAL A 47 30.23 11.61 2.79
N LEU A 48 28.89 11.64 2.79
CA LEU A 48 28.11 12.79 3.23
C LEU A 48 28.43 13.17 4.68
N ARG A 49 28.41 12.18 5.59
CA ARG A 49 28.70 12.42 7.01
C ARG A 49 30.13 12.87 7.29
N SER A 50 31.09 12.36 6.52
CA SER A 50 32.49 12.77 6.64
C SER A 50 32.69 14.22 6.27
N GLN A 51 31.98 14.69 5.23
CA GLN A 51 32.03 16.08 4.76
C GLN A 51 31.29 17.01 5.72
N GLU A 52 30.09 16.64 6.18
CA GLU A 52 29.26 17.46 7.07
C GLU A 52 29.91 17.65 8.45
N LYS A 53 30.41 16.57 9.05
CA LYS A 53 30.96 16.57 10.42
C LYS A 53 32.47 16.72 10.47
N ASN A 54 33.12 16.85 9.31
CA ASN A 54 34.57 16.91 9.16
C ASN A 54 35.31 15.79 9.92
N ILE A 55 34.79 14.55 9.81
CA ILE A 55 35.36 13.35 10.41
C ILE A 55 36.02 12.46 9.34
N PRO A 56 37.00 11.62 9.71
CA PRO A 56 37.58 10.66 8.76
C PRO A 56 36.52 9.74 8.16
N PHE A 57 36.59 9.52 6.83
CA PHE A 57 35.63 8.69 6.09
C PHE A 57 35.49 7.29 6.69
N GLU A 58 36.60 6.63 7.02
CA GLU A 58 36.59 5.28 7.57
C GLU A 58 35.87 5.20 8.92
N ALA A 59 36.06 6.21 9.79
CA ALA A 59 35.34 6.28 11.06
C ALA A 59 33.83 6.49 10.85
N ALA A 60 33.46 7.35 9.89
CA ALA A 60 32.08 7.57 9.48
C ALA A 60 31.44 6.30 8.89
N PHE A 61 32.21 5.55 8.09
CA PHE A 61 31.82 4.29 7.48
C PHE A 61 31.51 3.24 8.55
N TRP A 62 32.48 2.91 9.41
CA TRP A 62 32.28 1.85 10.41
C TRP A 62 31.15 2.17 11.38
N THR A 63 30.96 3.44 11.71
CA THR A 63 29.83 3.88 12.55
C THR A 63 28.49 3.68 11.84
N THR A 64 28.41 4.10 10.57
CA THR A 64 27.17 3.99 9.78
C THR A 64 26.83 2.53 9.46
N PHE A 65 27.83 1.75 9.07
CA PHE A 65 27.69 0.33 8.75
C PHE A 65 27.28 -0.50 9.96
N ARG A 66 27.88 -0.26 11.14
CA ARG A 66 27.49 -0.93 12.39
C ARG A 66 26.02 -0.65 12.75
N ASN A 67 25.57 0.60 12.60
CA ASN A 67 24.19 0.96 12.88
C ASN A 67 23.22 0.25 11.92
N LYS A 68 23.54 0.19 10.62
CA LYS A 68 22.74 -0.54 9.63
C LYS A 68 22.66 -2.05 9.96
N ILE A 69 23.79 -2.68 10.24
CA ILE A 69 23.82 -4.10 10.63
C ILE A 69 23.00 -4.35 11.90
N SER A 70 23.06 -3.47 12.89
CA SER A 70 22.31 -3.65 14.14
C SER A 70 20.80 -3.62 13.95
N VAL A 71 20.31 -2.96 12.90
CA VAL A 71 18.87 -2.97 12.55
C VAL A 71 18.50 -4.27 11.83
N LEU A 72 19.39 -4.76 10.95
CA LEU A 72 19.16 -5.97 10.15
C LEU A 72 19.36 -7.27 10.94
N THR A 73 20.22 -7.24 11.94
CA THR A 73 20.60 -8.40 12.74
C THR A 73 20.18 -8.17 14.19
N PRO A 74 19.09 -8.81 14.65
CA PRO A 74 18.71 -8.78 16.06
C PRO A 74 19.74 -9.60 16.85
N ASP A 75 20.82 -8.97 17.27
CA ASP A 75 21.76 -9.56 18.23
C ASP A 75 21.17 -9.40 19.64
N PRO A 76 21.07 -10.47 20.45
CA PRO A 76 20.51 -10.43 21.81
C PRO A 76 21.24 -9.47 22.76
N ASN A 77 22.45 -9.01 22.42
CA ASN A 77 23.21 -8.04 23.20
C ASN A 77 22.95 -6.57 22.78
N PHE A 78 22.20 -6.34 21.70
CA PHE A 78 21.84 -5.01 21.22
C PHE A 78 20.37 -4.72 21.53
N THR A 79 20.12 -3.56 22.15
CA THR A 79 18.81 -3.14 22.67
C THR A 79 17.76 -2.78 21.60
N HIS A 80 18.09 -2.91 20.32
CA HIS A 80 17.20 -2.59 19.22
C HIS A 80 16.71 -3.89 18.56
N GLY A 81 15.64 -4.45 19.13
CA GLY A 81 14.90 -5.54 18.48
C GLY A 81 14.04 -5.03 17.34
N SER A 82 13.65 -5.94 16.44
CA SER A 82 12.59 -5.64 15.47
C SER A 82 11.29 -5.33 16.21
N ASN A 83 10.51 -4.37 15.71
CA ASN A 83 9.12 -4.14 16.15
C ASN A 83 8.18 -5.27 15.69
N SER A 84 8.70 -6.27 14.98
CA SER A 84 7.94 -7.47 14.61
C SER A 84 7.52 -8.24 15.87
N ILE A 85 6.29 -8.76 15.84
CA ILE A 85 5.78 -9.62 16.90
C ILE A 85 6.72 -10.85 17.02
N PRO A 86 7.23 -11.16 18.22
CA PRO A 86 8.09 -12.33 18.44
C PRO A 86 7.45 -13.63 17.96
N SER A 87 8.21 -14.49 17.30
CA SER A 87 7.72 -15.73 16.69
C SER A 87 7.04 -16.70 17.67
N HIS A 88 7.41 -16.67 18.96
CA HIS A 88 6.77 -17.47 20.01
C HIS A 88 5.40 -16.93 20.45
N ILE A 89 5.03 -15.71 20.03
CA ILE A 89 3.70 -15.12 20.21
C ILE A 89 2.82 -15.43 19.00
N CYS A 90 3.42 -15.77 17.84
CA CYS A 90 2.72 -16.37 16.72
C CYS A 90 2.44 -17.86 16.99
N CYS A 91 1.60 -18.15 17.99
CA CYS A 91 0.97 -19.47 18.10
C CYS A 91 -0.25 -19.50 17.17
N GLY A 92 -0.05 -20.12 16.02
CA GLY A 92 -1.12 -20.65 15.20
C GLY A 92 -0.52 -21.69 14.30
N ASP A 93 -0.74 -22.97 14.61
CA ASP A 93 -0.71 -24.02 13.59
C ASP A 93 -1.68 -23.55 12.50
N ILE A 94 -1.16 -23.04 11.38
CA ILE A 94 -1.98 -22.70 10.22
C ILE A 94 -2.30 -24.03 9.54
N ASP A 95 -3.12 -24.86 10.19
CA ASP A 95 -3.59 -26.14 9.67
C ASP A 95 -4.49 -25.96 8.44
N SER A 96 -4.97 -24.74 8.23
CA SER A 96 -5.61 -24.30 6.99
C SER A 96 -5.44 -22.79 6.84
N ILE A 97 -5.01 -22.38 5.65
CA ILE A 97 -5.33 -21.02 5.19
C ILE A 97 -6.83 -21.11 4.91
N GLU A 98 -7.65 -20.76 5.90
CA GLU A 98 -8.95 -20.23 5.56
C GLU A 98 -8.65 -19.00 4.71
N GLN A 99 -8.66 -19.18 3.38
CA GLN A 99 -9.17 -18.13 2.54
C GLN A 99 -10.53 -17.85 3.17
N THR A 100 -10.58 -16.82 4.00
CA THR A 100 -11.70 -15.91 3.89
C THR A 100 -11.69 -15.58 2.41
N SER A 101 -12.44 -16.37 1.63
CA SER A 101 -13.26 -15.76 0.63
C SER A 101 -13.88 -14.64 1.45
N HIS A 102 -13.39 -13.43 1.23
CA HIS A 102 -14.33 -12.36 1.12
C HIS A 102 -15.37 -12.92 0.13
N ARG A 103 -16.38 -13.64 0.65
CA ARG A 103 -17.74 -13.26 0.35
C ARG A 103 -17.62 -11.77 0.59
N CYS A 104 -17.45 -11.03 -0.50
CA CYS A 104 -17.94 -9.68 -0.52
C CYS A 104 -19.30 -9.86 0.13
N ASP A 105 -19.44 -9.49 1.40
CA ASP A 105 -20.69 -8.90 1.80
C ASP A 105 -20.85 -7.84 0.73
N GLU A 106 -21.69 -8.16 -0.25
CA GLU A 106 -21.92 -7.38 -1.45
C GLU A 106 -22.38 -6.02 -0.95
N GLY A 107 -21.40 -5.16 -0.74
CA GLY A 107 -21.61 -3.82 -0.23
C GLY A 107 -22.60 -3.18 -1.16
N ALA A 108 -23.53 -2.42 -0.58
CA ALA A 108 -24.48 -1.67 -1.37
C ALA A 108 -23.71 -0.87 -2.43
N ASP A 109 -23.99 -1.11 -3.72
CA ASP A 109 -23.35 -0.44 -4.86
C ASP A 109 -23.61 1.07 -4.72
N ILE A 110 -22.56 1.76 -4.27
CA ILE A 110 -22.65 3.16 -3.85
C ILE A 110 -22.89 4.02 -5.09
N GLU A 111 -22.31 3.64 -6.21
CA GLU A 111 -22.44 4.27 -7.52
C GLU A 111 -23.88 4.15 -8.04
N ALA A 112 -24.46 2.95 -8.03
CA ALA A 112 -25.84 2.73 -8.46
C ALA A 112 -26.85 3.47 -7.56
N ILE A 113 -26.62 3.45 -6.25
CA ILE A 113 -27.43 4.21 -5.29
C ILE A 113 -27.30 5.70 -5.53
N PHE A 114 -26.08 6.18 -5.74
CA PHE A 114 -25.81 7.60 -5.99
C PHE A 114 -26.51 8.08 -7.27
N GLU A 115 -26.44 7.32 -8.36
CA GLU A 115 -27.10 7.67 -9.62
C GLU A 115 -28.62 7.78 -9.45
N ALA A 116 -29.23 6.81 -8.75
CA ALA A 116 -30.67 6.79 -8.48
C ALA A 116 -31.16 8.00 -7.68
N ILE A 117 -30.35 8.52 -6.74
CA ILE A 117 -30.72 9.69 -5.93
C ILE A 117 -30.28 11.03 -6.54
N SER A 118 -29.32 11.01 -7.49
CA SER A 118 -28.65 12.20 -8.00
C SER A 118 -29.62 13.22 -8.62
N HIS A 119 -30.66 12.74 -9.29
CA HIS A 119 -31.66 13.56 -9.98
C HIS A 119 -32.56 14.36 -9.02
N HIS A 120 -32.61 13.96 -7.75
CA HIS A 120 -33.41 14.65 -6.74
C HIS A 120 -32.63 15.69 -5.94
N LEU A 121 -31.30 15.74 -6.11
CA LEU A 121 -30.42 16.67 -5.42
C LEU A 121 -30.16 17.91 -6.27
N THR A 122 -29.90 19.04 -5.62
CA THR A 122 -29.39 20.22 -6.34
C THR A 122 -27.98 19.95 -6.87
N LYS A 123 -27.56 20.69 -7.91
CA LYS A 123 -26.21 20.55 -8.51
C LYS A 123 -25.10 20.59 -7.45
N ARG A 124 -25.22 21.50 -6.49
CA ARG A 124 -24.23 21.69 -5.41
C ARG A 124 -24.23 20.54 -4.40
N GLU A 125 -25.41 20.07 -4.01
CA GLU A 125 -25.54 18.91 -3.11
C GLU A 125 -24.98 17.65 -3.76
N ARG A 126 -25.29 17.43 -5.05
CA ARG A 126 -24.82 16.28 -5.83
C ARG A 126 -23.29 16.24 -5.93
N GLU A 127 -22.66 17.34 -6.32
CA GLU A 127 -21.18 17.44 -6.42
C GLU A 127 -20.51 17.24 -5.05
N THR A 128 -21.04 17.88 -3.99
CA THR A 128 -20.48 17.73 -2.64
C THR A 128 -20.60 16.28 -2.15
N LEU A 129 -21.73 15.64 -2.44
CA LEU A 129 -22.00 14.26 -2.06
C LEU A 129 -21.13 13.27 -2.86
N SER A 130 -20.91 13.49 -4.17
CA SER A 130 -20.04 12.62 -4.97
C SER A 130 -18.59 12.62 -4.46
N PHE A 131 -18.06 13.78 -4.08
CA PHE A 131 -16.73 13.87 -3.47
C PHE A 131 -16.67 13.20 -2.10
N SER A 132 -17.72 13.36 -1.28
CA SER A 132 -17.77 12.76 0.06
C SER A 132 -17.93 11.23 0.03
N LEU A 133 -18.62 10.68 -0.98
CA LEU A 133 -18.83 9.24 -1.17
C LEU A 133 -17.67 8.58 -1.92
N GLY A 134 -16.90 9.35 -2.68
CA GLY A 134 -15.79 8.85 -3.49
C GLY A 134 -16.19 8.32 -4.86
N VAL A 135 -17.39 8.66 -5.34
CA VAL A 135 -17.91 8.30 -6.67
C VAL A 135 -17.36 9.22 -7.77
N ALA A 136 -16.76 10.36 -7.39
CA ALA A 136 -16.11 11.26 -8.34
C ALA A 136 -14.76 10.70 -8.84
N GLU A 137 -14.29 11.15 -10.01
CA GLU A 137 -13.01 10.73 -10.60
C GLU A 137 -11.80 10.97 -9.66
N GLN A 138 -11.88 11.99 -8.81
CA GLN A 138 -10.83 12.34 -7.85
C GLN A 138 -10.82 11.44 -6.61
N GLY A 139 -11.78 10.52 -6.49
CA GLY A 139 -11.97 9.67 -5.33
C GLY A 139 -12.60 10.41 -4.14
N LYS A 140 -12.48 9.81 -2.96
CA LYS A 140 -13.09 10.33 -1.72
C LYS A 140 -12.26 11.50 -1.18
N LEU A 141 -12.89 12.66 -1.06
CA LEU A 141 -12.29 13.85 -0.47
C LEU A 141 -12.82 14.10 0.94
N THR A 142 -11.96 14.66 1.78
CA THR A 142 -12.31 15.17 3.10
C THR A 142 -13.11 16.47 3.00
N THR A 143 -13.80 16.84 4.07
CA THR A 143 -14.58 18.10 4.09
C THR A 143 -13.71 19.34 3.89
N HIS A 144 -12.44 19.29 4.34
CA HIS A 144 -11.48 20.38 4.16
C HIS A 144 -11.05 20.50 2.70
N GLU A 145 -10.69 19.39 2.04
CA GLU A 145 -10.31 19.39 0.62
C GLU A 145 -11.47 19.87 -0.28
N ILE A 146 -12.71 19.49 0.05
CA ILE A 146 -13.90 19.99 -0.64
C ILE A 146 -14.10 21.49 -0.38
N ALA A 147 -13.82 21.96 0.83
CA ALA A 147 -13.93 23.37 1.19
C ALA A 147 -12.91 24.22 0.41
N ASP A 148 -11.67 23.74 0.32
CA ASP A 148 -10.58 24.34 -0.47
C ASP A 148 -10.94 24.40 -1.96
N LEU A 149 -11.45 23.29 -2.53
CA LEU A 149 -11.92 23.24 -3.93
C LEU A 149 -13.00 24.27 -4.23
N TYR A 150 -13.83 24.58 -3.24
CA TYR A 150 -14.94 25.51 -3.37
C TYR A 150 -14.62 26.93 -2.93
N GLY A 151 -13.44 27.18 -2.36
CA GLY A 151 -13.09 28.45 -1.74
C GLY A 151 -14.06 28.87 -0.63
N CYS A 152 -14.56 27.91 0.14
CA CYS A 152 -15.52 28.16 1.23
C CYS A 152 -15.08 27.50 2.54
N SER A 153 -15.85 27.66 3.63
CA SER A 153 -15.49 27.07 4.92
C SER A 153 -15.98 25.63 5.06
N ASP A 154 -15.29 24.83 5.88
CA ASP A 154 -15.70 23.46 6.26
C ASP A 154 -17.14 23.39 6.79
N PHE A 155 -17.60 24.47 7.42
CA PHE A 155 -18.97 24.57 7.90
C PHE A 155 -19.98 24.54 6.74
N ASN A 156 -19.70 25.26 5.66
CA ASN A 156 -20.57 25.30 4.48
C ASN A 156 -20.65 23.93 3.78
N VAL A 157 -19.54 23.20 3.71
CA VAL A 157 -19.52 21.82 3.17
C VAL A 157 -20.35 20.89 4.04
N ARG A 158 -20.15 20.90 5.36
CA ARG A 158 -20.93 20.08 6.30
C ARG A 158 -22.41 20.42 6.27
N ASP A 159 -22.76 21.70 6.18
CA ASP A 159 -24.17 22.12 6.08
C ASP A 159 -24.79 21.66 4.75
N THR A 160 -24.05 21.73 3.65
CA THR A 160 -24.48 21.22 2.34
C THR A 160 -24.75 19.71 2.39
N LEU A 161 -23.83 18.93 2.99
CA LEU A 161 -24.04 17.49 3.20
C LEU A 161 -25.24 17.21 4.10
N LYS A 162 -25.43 17.96 5.20
CA LYS A 162 -26.60 17.83 6.07
C LYS A 162 -27.91 18.14 5.34
N ARG A 163 -27.92 19.08 4.39
CA ARG A 163 -29.10 19.37 3.55
C ARG A 163 -29.37 18.23 2.58
N ALA A 164 -28.32 17.71 1.93
CA ALA A 164 -28.42 16.55 1.05
C ALA A 164 -29.01 15.33 1.77
N PHE A 165 -28.46 14.95 2.94
CA PHE A 165 -28.97 13.82 3.72
C PHE A 165 -30.40 14.03 4.23
N ARG A 166 -30.77 15.25 4.64
CA ARG A 166 -32.16 15.56 5.02
C ARG A 166 -33.13 15.37 3.85
N ARG A 167 -32.74 15.81 2.65
CA ARG A 167 -33.54 15.64 1.43
C ARG A 167 -33.66 14.18 1.04
N ILE A 168 -32.56 13.42 1.09
CA ILE A 168 -32.58 11.96 0.84
C ILE A 168 -33.51 11.25 1.83
N LYS A 169 -33.43 11.60 3.12
CA LYS A 169 -34.32 11.05 4.15
C LYS A 169 -35.79 11.34 3.85
N GLN A 170 -36.13 12.59 3.49
CA GLN A 170 -37.50 12.96 3.12
C GLN A 170 -38.01 12.17 1.91
N LEU A 171 -37.16 11.92 0.92
CA LEU A 171 -37.52 11.14 -0.27
C LEU A 171 -37.75 9.66 0.06
N ALA A 172 -36.98 9.11 1.00
CA ALA A 172 -37.18 7.75 1.51
C ALA A 172 -38.47 7.66 2.34
N ASP A 173 -38.70 8.61 3.25
CA ASP A 173 -39.92 8.68 4.08
C ASP A 173 -41.19 8.83 3.22
N ASN A 174 -41.10 9.56 2.10
CA ASN A 174 -42.20 9.75 1.15
C ASN A 174 -42.38 8.59 0.16
N GLY A 175 -41.57 7.53 0.23
CA GLY A 175 -41.62 6.37 -0.66
C GLY A 175 -41.26 6.66 -2.13
N THR A 176 -40.73 7.84 -2.43
CA THR A 176 -40.24 8.20 -3.78
C THR A 176 -38.98 7.42 -4.12
N ILE A 177 -38.18 7.17 -3.10
CA ILE A 177 -37.04 6.27 -3.14
C ILE A 177 -37.44 4.96 -2.45
N VAL A 178 -37.52 3.87 -3.20
CA VAL A 178 -37.72 2.54 -2.62
C VAL A 178 -36.34 1.99 -2.24
N VAL A 179 -36.01 2.11 -0.95
CA VAL A 179 -34.73 1.65 -0.38
C VAL A 179 -34.47 0.17 -0.68
N ASP A 180 -35.52 -0.65 -0.70
CA ASP A 180 -35.43 -2.08 -1.06
C ASP A 180 -35.18 -2.32 -2.56
N ARG A 181 -35.60 -1.41 -3.44
CA ARG A 181 -35.36 -1.51 -4.88
C ARG A 181 -33.94 -1.10 -5.24
N MET A 182 -33.34 -0.21 -4.46
CA MET A 182 -31.91 0.09 -4.58
C MET A 182 -31.01 -1.06 -4.14
N ARG A 183 -31.47 -1.95 -3.25
CA ARG A 183 -30.79 -3.22 -2.95
C ARG A 183 -30.91 -4.25 -4.09
N LEU A 184 -31.96 -4.16 -4.91
CA LEU A 184 -32.20 -5.04 -6.07
C LEU A 184 -31.45 -4.58 -7.33
N VAL A 185 -31.24 -3.28 -7.53
CA VAL A 185 -30.41 -2.76 -8.65
C VAL A 185 -28.95 -3.21 -8.52
N THR A 186 -28.47 -3.35 -7.27
CA THR A 186 -27.18 -3.98 -6.94
C THR A 186 -27.05 -5.38 -7.56
N GLN A 187 -28.13 -6.16 -7.57
CA GLN A 187 -28.13 -7.54 -8.09
C GLN A 187 -28.12 -7.59 -9.63
N GLN A 188 -28.74 -6.63 -10.32
CA GLN A 188 -28.80 -6.61 -11.79
C GLN A 188 -27.52 -6.06 -12.46
N HIS A 189 -26.84 -5.07 -11.85
CA HIS A 189 -25.53 -4.63 -12.34
C HIS A 189 -24.46 -5.73 -12.19
N GLN A 190 -24.56 -6.55 -11.15
CA GLN A 190 -23.69 -7.72 -10.93
C GLN A 190 -23.87 -8.79 -12.02
N GLU A 191 -25.08 -9.05 -12.50
CA GLU A 191 -25.31 -10.00 -13.62
C GLU A 191 -24.71 -9.51 -14.94
N ILE A 192 -24.76 -8.19 -15.21
CA ILE A 192 -24.19 -7.61 -16.43
C ILE A 192 -22.66 -7.64 -16.39
N MET A 193 -22.04 -7.35 -15.24
CA MET A 193 -20.59 -7.37 -15.08
C MET A 193 -20.01 -8.80 -14.98
N SER A 194 -20.71 -9.74 -14.34
CA SER A 194 -20.33 -11.15 -14.31
C SER A 194 -20.48 -11.83 -15.68
N GLY A 195 -21.44 -11.39 -16.49
CA GLY A 195 -21.58 -11.84 -17.88
C GLY A 195 -20.44 -11.38 -18.81
N CYS A 196 -19.71 -10.31 -18.46
CA CYS A 196 -18.58 -9.82 -19.24
C CYS A 196 -17.25 -10.56 -18.97
N GLU A 197 -17.11 -11.30 -17.86
CA GLU A 197 -15.94 -12.14 -17.59
C GLU A 197 -15.99 -13.50 -18.30
N ALA A 198 -17.13 -13.87 -18.88
CA ALA A 198 -17.34 -15.16 -19.54
C ALA A 198 -16.92 -15.22 -21.02
N ILE A 199 -16.18 -14.23 -21.54
CA ILE A 199 -15.58 -14.26 -22.89
C ILE A 199 -14.05 -14.32 -22.79
N HIS A 200 -13.52 -15.30 -22.08
CA HIS A 200 -12.12 -15.72 -22.21
C HIS A 200 -11.97 -17.25 -22.23
N ASP A 201 -12.89 -17.94 -22.89
CA ASP A 201 -12.70 -19.33 -23.31
C ASP A 201 -11.88 -19.39 -24.63
N PHE A 202 -10.63 -18.92 -24.57
CA PHE A 202 -9.65 -19.23 -25.61
C PHE A 202 -9.14 -20.65 -25.40
N LYS A 203 -9.82 -21.61 -26.04
CA LYS A 203 -9.36 -22.98 -26.23
C LYS A 203 -7.86 -23.00 -26.54
N GLN A 204 -7.10 -23.70 -25.69
CA GLN A 204 -5.73 -24.13 -25.99
C GLN A 204 -5.74 -24.91 -27.30
N LEU A 205 -5.29 -24.29 -28.39
CA LEU A 205 -4.94 -24.99 -29.61
C LEU A 205 -3.63 -25.74 -29.35
N GLY A 206 -3.73 -27.06 -29.28
CA GLY A 206 -2.61 -27.98 -29.08
C GLY A 206 -1.58 -27.83 -30.20
N TYR A 207 -0.38 -27.39 -29.83
CA TYR A 207 0.81 -27.56 -30.65
C TYR A 207 1.50 -28.86 -30.26
N SER A 208 1.26 -29.88 -31.11
CA SER A 208 1.98 -31.15 -31.13
C SER A 208 3.44 -30.89 -31.52
N ALA A 209 4.35 -31.26 -30.63
CA ALA A 209 5.79 -31.23 -30.88
C ALA A 209 6.14 -32.24 -32.00
N ARG A 210 6.61 -31.72 -33.13
CA ARG A 210 7.26 -32.54 -34.17
C ARG A 210 8.74 -32.67 -33.84
N SER A 211 9.21 -33.89 -33.67
CA SER A 211 10.63 -34.24 -33.64
C SER A 211 11.30 -33.89 -34.99
N PRO A 212 12.58 -33.47 -34.99
CA PRO A 212 13.29 -33.12 -36.21
C PRO A 212 13.73 -34.40 -36.97
N PRO A 213 13.84 -34.35 -38.31
CA PRO A 213 14.37 -35.46 -39.09
C PRO A 213 15.91 -35.50 -39.04
N SER A 214 16.42 -36.70 -39.26
CA SER A 214 17.81 -37.20 -39.14
C SER A 214 18.91 -36.38 -39.79
#